data_AF-T0H4V4-F1
#
_entry.id   AF-T0H4V4-F1
#
_cell.length_a   1.000
_cell.length_b   1.000
_cell.length_c   1.000
_cell.angle_alpha   90.00
_cell.angle_beta   90.00
_cell.angle_gamma   90.00
#
_symmetry.space_group_name_H-M   'P 1'
#
loop_
_entity.id
_entity.type
_entity.pdbx_description
1 polymer ?
#
loop_
_entity_poly.entity_id
_entity_poly.type
_entity_poly.pdbx_seq_one_letter_code
_entity_poly.pdbx_strand_id
1 'polypeptide(L)'
;MLMNEVGSAFGVSVDVAAWDAAGAEVELSCAGVFSREAGSAPLAGGLAHLDAVLSGRLTELRRDGVFTGRTGECLLVPTPPGGVHADALLLVGLGDPDGWSTERLRRAMRAATEIALATGAKSAAFAPGMLDSGITPEGTTGAPASLVAGLTDALRARSRLIDLGLAEPAMLQRWVFDVGAARLSAATQQFGDQLIRQAD
;
A
#
# COMPACT_ATOMS: atom_id res chain seq x y z
N MET A 1 13.28 14.91 -2.81
CA MET A 1 12.54 13.64 -2.94
C MET A 1 11.79 13.68 -4.26
N LEU A 2 11.69 12.56 -5.00
CA LEU A 2 11.02 12.53 -6.31
C LEU A 2 9.60 11.95 -6.15
N MET A 3 8.60 12.77 -6.44
CA MET A 3 7.18 12.42 -6.46
C MET A 3 6.57 13.04 -7.71
N ASN A 4 5.76 12.27 -8.41
CA ASN A 4 5.09 12.71 -9.63
C ASN A 4 3.59 12.55 -9.47
N GLU A 5 2.85 13.61 -9.79
CA GLU A 5 1.40 13.56 -9.91
C GLU A 5 1.00 12.67 -11.08
N VAL A 6 0.00 11.82 -10.85
CA VAL A 6 -0.52 10.87 -11.84
C VAL A 6 -1.92 11.25 -12.30
N GLY A 7 -2.76 11.74 -11.39
CA GLY A 7 -4.14 12.13 -11.69
C GLY A 7 -5.00 12.16 -10.45
N SER A 8 -6.31 11.92 -10.61
CA SER A 8 -7.24 11.82 -9.48
C SER A 8 -8.36 10.81 -9.75
N ALA A 9 -8.98 10.32 -8.68
CA ALA A 9 -10.19 9.49 -8.73
C ALA A 9 -11.08 9.81 -7.53
N PHE A 10 -12.39 9.98 -7.72
CA PHE A 10 -13.36 10.30 -6.66
C PHE A 10 -12.95 11.48 -5.76
N GLY A 11 -12.30 12.50 -6.34
CA GLY A 11 -11.80 13.67 -5.58
C GLY A 11 -10.52 13.45 -4.78
N VAL A 12 -9.88 12.27 -4.90
CA VAL A 12 -8.58 11.95 -4.29
C VAL A 12 -7.47 12.13 -5.32
N SER A 13 -6.47 12.96 -5.04
CA SER A 13 -5.27 13.05 -5.86
C SER A 13 -4.43 11.78 -5.74
N VAL A 14 -3.85 11.34 -6.85
CA VAL A 14 -3.03 10.13 -6.91
C VAL A 14 -1.65 10.49 -7.42
N ASP A 15 -0.65 10.13 -6.63
CA ASP A 15 0.76 10.36 -6.91
C ASP A 15 1.53 9.02 -6.94
N VAL A 16 2.69 9.02 -7.59
CA VAL A 16 3.71 7.99 -7.43
C VAL A 16 4.97 8.58 -6.84
N ALA A 17 5.61 7.85 -5.95
CA ALA A 17 6.84 8.28 -5.30
C ALA A 17 7.86 7.15 -5.20
N ALA A 18 9.11 7.53 -4.97
CA ALA A 18 10.22 6.62 -4.72
C ALA A 18 10.62 6.70 -3.25
N TRP A 19 9.85 6.05 -2.38
CA TRP A 19 10.05 6.00 -0.92
C TRP A 19 9.58 4.65 -0.38
N ASP A 20 10.03 4.18 0.77
CA ASP A 20 9.42 2.97 1.36
C ASP A 20 8.36 3.32 2.40
N ALA A 21 7.79 2.31 3.05
CA ALA A 21 6.77 2.50 4.08
C ALA A 21 7.27 3.32 5.29
N ALA A 22 8.57 3.31 5.60
CA ALA A 22 9.12 4.07 6.71
C ALA A 22 9.29 5.55 6.35
N GLY A 23 9.75 5.84 5.13
CA GLY A 23 9.98 7.20 4.64
C GLY A 23 8.75 7.94 4.11
N ALA A 24 7.57 7.32 4.12
CA ALA A 24 6.35 7.92 3.60
C ALA A 24 5.85 9.09 4.47
N GLU A 25 5.86 10.31 3.93
CA GLU A 25 5.37 11.53 4.58
C GLU A 25 3.85 11.71 4.33
N VAL A 26 3.07 10.87 4.99
CA VAL A 26 1.60 10.81 4.90
C VAL A 26 1.00 10.55 6.29
N GLU A 27 -0.30 10.75 6.47
CA GLU A 27 -0.95 10.43 7.76
C GLU A 27 -1.03 8.90 7.99
N LEU A 28 -1.26 8.11 6.94
CA LEU A 28 -1.24 6.64 7.02
C LEU A 28 -0.32 6.00 5.97
N SER A 29 0.80 5.43 6.42
CA SER A 29 1.64 4.59 5.55
C SER A 29 1.19 3.14 5.62
N CYS A 30 1.07 2.46 4.47
CA CYS A 30 0.67 1.07 4.38
C CYS A 30 1.79 0.22 3.77
N ALA A 31 2.20 -0.85 4.47
CA ALA A 31 3.20 -1.80 4.01
C ALA A 31 2.54 -3.14 3.66
N GLY A 32 2.70 -3.59 2.41
CA GLY A 32 2.38 -4.94 1.98
C GLY A 32 3.46 -5.92 2.43
N VAL A 33 3.05 -6.95 3.18
CA VAL A 33 3.97 -7.92 3.81
C VAL A 33 3.51 -9.34 3.49
N PHE A 34 4.39 -10.14 2.91
CA PHE A 34 4.15 -11.58 2.72
C PHE A 34 4.33 -12.35 4.03
N SER A 35 3.82 -13.57 4.09
CA SER A 35 3.99 -14.43 5.27
C SER A 35 5.41 -14.95 5.46
N ARG A 36 6.19 -14.91 4.39
CA ARG A 36 7.63 -15.15 4.30
C ARG A 36 8.13 -14.55 2.99
N GLU A 37 9.43 -14.45 2.86
CA GLU A 37 10.06 -13.98 1.64
C GLU A 37 10.21 -15.18 0.68
N ALA A 38 10.22 -14.91 -0.63
CA ALA A 38 10.37 -15.95 -1.63
C ALA A 38 11.68 -16.72 -1.41
N GLY A 39 11.61 -18.05 -1.49
CA GLY A 39 12.75 -18.91 -1.16
C GLY A 39 13.19 -18.87 0.32
N SER A 40 12.41 -18.25 1.22
CA SER A 40 12.77 -18.02 2.63
C SER A 40 14.03 -17.18 2.82
N ALA A 41 14.26 -16.23 1.90
CA ALA A 41 15.32 -15.24 2.04
C ALA A 41 15.10 -14.33 3.27
N PRO A 42 16.13 -13.62 3.75
CA PRO A 42 15.92 -12.51 4.68
C PRO A 42 15.15 -11.37 4.03
N LEU A 43 14.56 -10.49 4.85
CA LEU A 43 14.00 -9.22 4.39
C LEU A 43 15.03 -8.43 3.58
N ALA A 44 14.59 -7.78 2.51
CA ALA A 44 15.42 -6.91 1.67
C ALA A 44 14.73 -5.56 1.41
N GLY A 45 15.47 -4.62 0.81
CA GLY A 45 14.94 -3.36 0.31
C GLY A 45 14.22 -2.51 1.37
N GLY A 46 13.11 -1.90 0.97
CA GLY A 46 12.28 -1.05 1.83
C GLY A 46 11.66 -1.81 3.00
N LEU A 47 11.38 -3.11 2.83
CA LEU A 47 10.87 -3.94 3.92
C LEU A 47 11.93 -4.21 5.01
N ALA A 48 13.19 -4.43 4.62
CA ALA A 48 14.30 -4.53 5.58
C ALA A 48 14.55 -3.20 6.30
N HIS A 49 14.46 -2.08 5.58
CA HIS A 49 14.56 -0.76 6.18
C HIS A 49 13.43 -0.51 7.18
N LEU A 50 12.18 -0.87 6.84
CA LEU A 50 11.04 -0.79 7.75
C LEU A 50 11.29 -1.59 9.02
N ASP A 51 11.72 -2.86 8.93
CA ASP A 51 11.98 -3.66 10.13
C ASP A 51 13.13 -3.09 10.98
N ALA A 52 14.18 -2.55 10.35
CA ALA A 52 15.28 -1.90 11.05
C ALA A 52 14.80 -0.65 11.82
N VAL A 53 13.99 0.21 11.20
CA VAL A 53 13.35 1.37 11.84
C VAL A 53 12.45 0.94 12.99
N LEU A 54 11.73 -0.17 12.82
CA LEU A 54 10.91 -0.77 13.86
C LEU A 54 11.73 -1.55 14.90
N SER A 55 13.08 -1.51 14.86
CA SER A 55 13.97 -2.23 15.79
C SER A 55 13.72 -3.75 15.82
N GLY A 56 13.45 -4.36 14.67
CA GLY A 56 13.19 -5.80 14.52
C GLY A 56 11.77 -6.23 14.88
N ARG A 57 10.87 -5.28 15.17
CA ARG A 57 9.53 -5.60 15.66
C ARG A 57 8.63 -6.19 14.58
N LEU A 58 8.85 -5.96 13.30
CA LEU A 58 8.06 -6.63 12.26
C LEU A 58 8.36 -8.14 12.28
N THR A 59 9.64 -8.49 12.38
CA THR A 59 10.07 -9.89 12.53
C THR A 59 9.54 -10.52 13.82
N GLU A 60 9.58 -9.76 14.93
CA GLU A 60 9.02 -10.20 16.22
C GLU A 60 7.50 -10.45 16.15
N LEU A 61 6.73 -9.53 15.57
CA LEU A 61 5.28 -9.68 15.39
C LEU A 61 4.93 -10.92 14.58
N ARG A 62 5.74 -11.25 13.55
CA ARG A 62 5.58 -12.47 12.75
C ARG A 62 5.87 -13.72 13.58
N ARG A 63 6.99 -13.73 14.31
CA ARG A 63 7.39 -14.84 15.17
C ARG A 63 6.37 -15.12 16.27
N ASP A 64 5.83 -14.07 16.87
CA ASP A 64 4.91 -14.15 18.01
C ASP A 64 3.45 -14.37 17.57
N GLY A 65 3.19 -14.40 16.25
CA GLY A 65 1.88 -14.67 15.67
C GLY A 65 0.88 -13.50 15.73
N VAL A 66 1.34 -12.31 16.12
CA VAL A 66 0.52 -11.08 16.23
C VAL A 66 0.18 -10.53 14.85
N PHE A 67 1.13 -10.57 13.92
CA PHE A 67 0.91 -10.29 12.51
C PHE A 67 1.77 -11.22 11.67
N THR A 68 1.14 -12.11 10.92
CA THR A 68 1.84 -13.18 10.20
C THR A 68 2.00 -12.94 8.70
N GLY A 69 1.47 -11.84 8.17
CA GLY A 69 1.46 -11.55 6.73
C GLY A 69 0.50 -12.44 5.92
N ARG A 70 -0.47 -13.10 6.55
CA ARG A 70 -1.46 -13.94 5.86
C ARG A 70 -2.43 -13.09 5.04
N THR A 71 -2.97 -13.66 3.97
CA THR A 71 -3.97 -12.98 3.14
C THR A 71 -5.16 -12.51 3.98
N GLY A 72 -5.49 -11.23 3.87
CA GLY A 72 -6.61 -10.60 4.59
C GLY A 72 -6.27 -10.11 6.00
N GLU A 73 -5.04 -10.35 6.48
CA GLU A 73 -4.57 -9.80 7.75
C GLU A 73 -4.24 -8.32 7.61
N CYS A 74 -4.70 -7.50 8.55
CA CYS A 74 -4.40 -6.08 8.63
C CYS A 74 -4.09 -5.73 10.09
N LEU A 75 -2.95 -5.07 10.35
CA LEU A 75 -2.57 -4.61 11.68
C LEU A 75 -2.22 -3.12 11.63
N LEU A 76 -3.03 -2.30 12.29
CA LEU A 76 -2.77 -0.87 12.46
C LEU A 76 -1.87 -0.65 13.67
N VAL A 77 -0.75 0.04 13.45
CA VAL A 77 0.17 0.58 14.44
C VAL A 77 -0.10 2.08 14.52
N PRO A 78 -0.91 2.55 15.48
CA PRO A 78 -1.38 3.93 15.52
C PRO A 78 -0.32 4.93 15.97
N THR A 79 0.78 4.45 16.55
CA THR A 79 1.90 5.28 17.04
C THR A 79 3.21 4.56 16.73
N PRO A 80 3.71 4.62 15.49
CA PRO A 80 4.97 4.00 15.13
C PRO A 80 6.15 4.76 15.80
N PRO A 81 7.33 4.12 15.94
CA PRO A 81 8.51 4.79 16.49
C PRO A 81 9.01 5.91 15.54
N GLY A 82 9.78 6.86 16.09
CA GLY A 82 10.18 8.09 15.39
C GLY A 82 11.09 7.95 14.14
N GLY A 83 11.33 6.74 13.64
CA GLY A 83 11.94 6.51 12.32
C GLY A 83 10.92 6.23 11.21
N VAL A 84 9.63 6.06 11.55
CA VAL A 84 8.54 6.06 10.58
C VAL A 84 8.01 7.48 10.49
N HIS A 85 7.97 8.05 9.29
CA HIS A 85 7.58 9.45 9.06
C HIS A 85 6.06 9.65 9.08
N ALA A 86 5.28 8.59 8.89
CA ALA A 86 3.83 8.65 8.93
C ALA A 86 3.29 8.65 10.36
N ASP A 87 2.14 9.30 10.57
CA ASP A 87 1.48 9.36 11.88
C ASP A 87 1.00 7.98 12.34
N ALA A 88 0.59 7.13 11.40
CA ALA A 88 0.25 5.73 11.62
C ALA A 88 0.82 4.81 10.53
N LEU A 89 1.05 3.55 10.89
CA LEU A 89 1.50 2.49 9.98
C LEU A 89 0.47 1.36 9.92
N LEU A 90 0.08 0.94 8.73
CA LEU A 90 -0.76 -0.24 8.50
C LEU A 90 0.08 -1.35 7.86
N LEU A 91 0.14 -2.52 8.50
CA LEU A 91 0.67 -3.73 7.90
C LEU A 91 -0.47 -4.48 7.19
N VAL A 92 -0.27 -4.85 5.93
CA VAL A 92 -1.28 -5.55 5.11
C VAL A 92 -0.70 -6.87 4.61
N GLY A 93 -1.33 -7.98 4.99
CA GLY A 93 -0.88 -9.32 4.66
C GLY A 93 -1.18 -9.70 3.21
N LEU A 94 -0.12 -10.05 2.46
CA LEU A 94 -0.18 -10.49 1.06
C LEU A 94 -0.30 -12.02 0.91
N GLY A 95 -0.09 -12.76 1.98
CA GLY A 95 -0.11 -14.23 2.02
C GLY A 95 1.24 -14.84 1.69
N ASP A 96 1.23 -16.13 1.34
CA ASP A 96 2.43 -16.85 0.90
C ASP A 96 2.85 -16.37 -0.50
N PRO A 97 4.13 -16.06 -0.74
CA PRO A 97 4.63 -15.58 -2.03
C PRO A 97 4.43 -16.58 -3.17
N ASP A 98 4.36 -17.89 -2.91
CA ASP A 98 4.13 -18.89 -3.96
C ASP A 98 2.69 -18.83 -4.49
N GLY A 99 1.77 -18.26 -3.71
CA GLY A 99 0.39 -17.99 -4.12
C GLY A 99 0.18 -16.58 -4.65
N TRP A 100 1.25 -15.82 -4.89
CA TRP A 100 1.18 -14.44 -5.38
C TRP A 100 0.26 -14.31 -6.60
N SER A 101 -0.57 -13.27 -6.60
CA SER A 101 -1.35 -12.87 -7.76
C SER A 101 -1.72 -11.40 -7.72
N THR A 102 -1.94 -10.83 -8.90
CA THR A 102 -2.45 -9.46 -9.08
C THR A 102 -3.81 -9.26 -8.41
N GLU A 103 -4.66 -10.28 -8.38
CA GLU A 103 -5.94 -10.25 -7.65
C GLU A 103 -5.75 -10.16 -6.13
N ARG A 104 -4.76 -10.84 -5.55
CA ARG A 104 -4.43 -10.69 -4.12
C ARG A 104 -3.93 -9.28 -3.82
N LEU A 105 -3.09 -8.71 -4.70
CA LEU A 105 -2.64 -7.34 -4.58
C LEU A 105 -3.80 -6.34 -4.62
N ARG A 106 -4.74 -6.51 -5.56
CA ARG A 106 -5.95 -5.67 -5.65
C ARG A 106 -6.75 -5.69 -4.35
N ARG A 107 -6.94 -6.86 -3.75
CA ARG A 107 -7.66 -7.01 -2.47
C ARG A 107 -6.92 -6.35 -1.30
N ALA A 108 -5.60 -6.53 -1.23
CA ALA A 108 -4.77 -5.88 -0.22
C ALA A 108 -4.84 -4.35 -0.34
N MET A 109 -4.75 -3.84 -1.56
CA MET A 109 -4.88 -2.42 -1.87
C MET A 109 -6.26 -1.89 -1.47
N ARG A 110 -7.34 -2.58 -1.87
CA ARG A 110 -8.71 -2.23 -1.47
C ARG A 110 -8.87 -2.16 0.05
N ALA A 111 -8.36 -3.15 0.79
CA ALA A 111 -8.42 -3.18 2.25
C ALA A 111 -7.64 -2.01 2.88
N ALA A 112 -6.45 -1.70 2.37
CA ALA A 112 -5.67 -0.55 2.83
C ALA A 112 -6.42 0.78 2.64
N THR A 113 -7.05 0.98 1.48
CA THR A 113 -7.87 2.17 1.22
C THR A 113 -9.08 2.23 2.13
N GLU A 114 -9.80 1.11 2.35
CA GLU A 114 -10.94 1.08 3.27
C GLU A 114 -10.54 1.45 4.70
N ILE A 115 -9.37 0.98 5.16
CA ILE A 115 -8.84 1.35 6.48
C ILE A 115 -8.45 2.83 6.52
N ALA A 116 -7.78 3.37 5.50
CA ALA A 116 -7.47 4.80 5.40
C ALA A 116 -8.72 5.69 5.49
N LEU A 117 -9.79 5.28 4.81
CA LEU A 117 -11.08 5.97 4.85
C LEU A 117 -11.73 5.87 6.23
N ALA A 118 -11.66 4.70 6.87
CA ALA A 118 -12.25 4.45 8.18
C ALA A 118 -11.52 5.18 9.32
N THR A 119 -10.19 5.35 9.20
CA THR A 119 -9.39 6.10 10.18
C THR A 119 -9.49 7.61 10.00
N GLY A 120 -10.09 8.08 8.90
CA GLY A 120 -10.21 9.51 8.59
C GLY A 120 -8.90 10.16 8.14
N ALA A 121 -7.93 9.36 7.69
CA ALA A 121 -6.66 9.88 7.18
C ALA A 121 -6.88 10.77 5.95
N LYS A 122 -6.25 11.94 5.92
CA LYS A 122 -6.29 12.86 4.77
C LYS A 122 -5.30 12.49 3.69
N SER A 123 -4.22 11.81 4.05
CA SER A 123 -3.24 11.29 3.09
C SER A 123 -2.78 9.90 3.47
N ALA A 124 -2.60 9.05 2.47
CA ALA A 124 -2.12 7.69 2.66
C ALA A 124 -1.16 7.25 1.55
N ALA A 125 -0.31 6.26 1.86
CA ALA A 125 0.62 5.67 0.90
C ALA A 125 0.58 4.14 0.96
N PHE A 126 0.91 3.47 -0.14
CA PHE A 126 1.06 2.01 -0.18
C PHE A 126 2.39 1.58 -0.78
N ALA A 127 3.20 0.89 0.03
CA ALA A 127 4.41 0.20 -0.38
C ALA A 127 4.12 -1.31 -0.49
N PRO A 128 3.99 -1.87 -1.72
CA PRO A 128 3.45 -3.21 -1.92
C PRO A 128 4.43 -4.37 -1.61
N GLY A 129 5.70 -4.10 -1.31
CA GLY A 129 6.68 -5.10 -0.82
C GLY A 129 7.04 -6.26 -1.77
N MET A 130 6.53 -6.29 -3.01
CA MET A 130 6.67 -7.42 -3.94
C MET A 130 8.14 -7.76 -4.24
N LEU A 131 8.91 -6.76 -4.69
CA LEU A 131 10.31 -6.95 -5.08
C LEU A 131 11.20 -7.24 -3.86
N ASP A 132 10.94 -6.52 -2.77
CA ASP A 132 11.61 -6.68 -1.47
C ASP A 132 11.42 -8.07 -0.88
N SER A 133 10.32 -8.74 -1.24
CA SER A 133 9.99 -10.10 -0.82
C SER A 133 10.40 -11.15 -1.86
N GLY A 134 11.11 -10.77 -2.93
CA GLY A 134 11.68 -11.69 -3.91
C GLY A 134 10.77 -12.08 -5.08
N ILE A 135 9.62 -11.42 -5.28
CA ILE A 135 8.86 -11.55 -6.54
C ILE A 135 9.66 -10.89 -7.66
N THR A 136 9.89 -11.60 -8.76
CA THR A 136 10.69 -11.05 -9.86
C THR A 136 10.00 -9.87 -10.53
N PRO A 137 10.75 -8.94 -11.16
CA PRO A 137 10.16 -7.86 -11.95
C PRO A 137 9.08 -8.33 -12.95
N GLU A 138 9.33 -9.43 -13.65
CA GLU A 138 8.39 -10.04 -14.60
C GLU A 138 7.15 -10.60 -13.89
N GLY A 139 7.31 -11.15 -12.68
CA GLY A 139 6.21 -11.60 -11.82
C GLY A 139 5.33 -10.45 -11.29
N THR A 140 5.76 -9.19 -11.43
CA THR A 140 4.98 -8.01 -11.06
C THR A 140 4.18 -7.40 -12.21
N THR A 141 4.17 -8.01 -13.40
CA THR A 141 3.35 -7.56 -14.53
C THR A 141 1.87 -7.46 -14.12
N GLY A 142 1.24 -6.32 -14.41
CA GLY A 142 -0.16 -6.03 -14.06
C GLY A 142 -0.37 -5.48 -12.63
N ALA A 143 0.69 -5.34 -11.83
CA ALA A 143 0.59 -4.74 -10.50
C ALA A 143 0.02 -3.30 -10.52
N PRO A 144 0.44 -2.37 -11.40
CA PRO A 144 -0.16 -1.03 -11.46
C PRO A 144 -1.68 -1.04 -11.68
N ALA A 145 -2.15 -1.89 -12.61
CA ALA A 145 -3.59 -2.05 -12.89
C ALA A 145 -4.36 -2.53 -11.67
N SER A 146 -3.80 -3.49 -10.93
CA SER A 146 -4.45 -4.05 -9.74
C SER A 146 -4.43 -3.11 -8.55
N LEU A 147 -3.35 -2.33 -8.40
CA LEU A 147 -3.25 -1.31 -7.37
C LEU A 147 -4.27 -0.20 -7.58
N VAL A 148 -4.34 0.33 -8.81
CA VAL A 148 -5.33 1.36 -9.16
C VAL A 148 -6.75 0.82 -9.02
N ALA A 149 -7.04 -0.39 -9.50
CA ALA A 149 -8.36 -1.00 -9.35
C ALA A 149 -8.76 -1.19 -7.87
N GLY A 150 -7.83 -1.58 -7.00
CA GLY A 150 -8.13 -1.75 -5.57
C GLY A 150 -8.47 -0.42 -4.89
N LEU A 151 -7.71 0.64 -5.21
CA LEU A 151 -7.98 2.00 -4.74
C LEU A 151 -9.36 2.49 -5.25
N THR A 152 -9.61 2.39 -6.55
CA THR A 152 -10.86 2.89 -7.14
C THR A 152 -12.08 2.09 -6.70
N ASP A 153 -11.96 0.78 -6.50
CA ASP A 153 -13.05 -0.06 -5.96
C ASP A 153 -13.46 0.38 -4.54
N ALA A 154 -12.50 0.72 -3.68
CA ALA A 154 -12.77 1.22 -2.32
C ALA A 154 -13.38 2.62 -2.35
N LEU A 155 -12.85 3.52 -3.18
CA LEU A 155 -13.37 4.89 -3.31
C LEU A 155 -14.80 4.90 -3.89
N ARG A 156 -15.07 4.08 -4.92
CA ARG A 156 -16.41 3.91 -5.49
C ARG A 156 -17.39 3.39 -4.46
N ALA A 157 -16.99 2.40 -3.66
CA ALA A 157 -17.83 1.89 -2.58
C ALA A 157 -18.14 2.97 -1.54
N ARG A 158 -17.14 3.79 -1.15
CA ARG A 158 -17.34 4.90 -0.21
C ARG A 158 -18.24 5.99 -0.77
N SER A 159 -18.05 6.39 -2.03
CA SER A 159 -18.94 7.34 -2.73
C SER A 159 -20.38 6.83 -2.73
N ARG A 160 -20.58 5.54 -3.03
CA ARG A 160 -21.92 4.95 -3.01
C ARG A 160 -22.56 4.95 -1.60
N LEU A 161 -21.77 4.74 -0.55
CA LEU A 161 -22.27 4.83 0.82
C LEU A 161 -22.67 6.26 1.19
N ILE A 162 -21.93 7.27 0.72
CA ILE A 162 -22.26 8.69 0.91
C ILE A 162 -23.58 9.04 0.21
N ASP A 163 -23.76 8.62 -1.05
CA ASP A 163 -24.99 8.85 -1.81
C ASP A 163 -26.23 8.25 -1.12
N LEU A 164 -26.04 7.14 -0.40
CA LEU A 164 -27.08 6.46 0.35
C LEU A 164 -27.30 7.04 1.77
N GLY A 165 -26.53 8.05 2.18
CA GLY A 165 -26.56 8.60 3.54
C GLY A 165 -26.05 7.62 4.61
N LEU A 166 -25.23 6.63 4.22
CA LEU A 166 -24.68 5.60 5.09
C LEU A 166 -23.22 5.88 5.49
N ALA A 167 -22.67 7.02 5.06
CA ALA A 167 -21.31 7.44 5.37
C ALA A 167 -21.18 8.97 5.31
N GLU A 168 -20.34 9.51 6.18
CA GLU A 168 -19.89 10.91 6.08
C GLU A 168 -18.97 11.10 4.86
N PRO A 169 -18.80 12.34 4.37
CA PRO A 169 -17.80 12.66 3.36
C PRO A 169 -16.42 12.11 3.73
N ALA A 170 -15.71 11.53 2.75
CA ALA A 170 -14.37 11.02 2.96
C ALA A 170 -13.39 12.17 3.23
N MET A 171 -12.51 12.00 4.22
CA MET A 171 -11.45 12.96 4.52
C MET A 171 -10.20 12.78 3.66
N LEU A 172 -10.06 11.60 3.04
CA LEU A 172 -8.92 11.25 2.20
C LEU A 172 -8.86 12.17 0.98
N GLN A 173 -7.75 12.90 0.85
CA GLN A 173 -7.49 13.86 -0.23
C GLN A 173 -6.36 13.41 -1.15
N ARG A 174 -5.41 12.63 -0.64
CA ARG A 174 -4.23 12.19 -1.39
C ARG A 174 -3.91 10.72 -1.15
N TRP A 175 -3.62 10.01 -2.24
CA TRP A 175 -3.07 8.66 -2.22
C TRP A 175 -1.74 8.61 -2.96
N VAL A 176 -0.74 7.96 -2.37
CA VAL A 176 0.57 7.79 -3.01
C VAL A 176 0.91 6.32 -3.18
N PHE A 177 1.27 5.92 -4.40
CA PHE A 177 1.85 4.60 -4.64
C PHE A 177 3.37 4.67 -4.57
N ASP A 178 3.98 3.86 -3.72
CA ASP A 178 5.41 3.60 -3.85
C ASP A 178 5.65 2.65 -5.02
N VAL A 179 6.58 3.05 -5.90
CA VAL A 179 6.94 2.33 -7.12
C VAL A 179 8.44 2.01 -7.18
N GLY A 180 9.21 2.44 -6.19
CA GLY A 180 10.68 2.35 -6.17
C GLY A 180 11.35 3.31 -7.16
N ALA A 181 12.53 3.82 -6.78
CA ALA A 181 13.26 4.85 -7.56
C ALA A 181 13.52 4.46 -9.02
N ALA A 182 13.86 3.19 -9.28
CA ALA A 182 14.18 2.71 -10.62
C ALA A 182 13.00 2.74 -11.59
N ARG A 183 11.75 2.84 -11.10
CA ARG A 183 10.53 2.74 -11.93
C ARG A 183 9.73 4.03 -11.98
N LEU A 184 10.12 5.07 -11.26
CA LEU A 184 9.30 6.27 -11.05
C LEU A 184 8.74 6.86 -12.36
N SER A 185 9.59 7.07 -13.37
CA SER A 185 9.16 7.64 -14.66
C SER A 185 8.19 6.74 -15.41
N ALA A 186 8.49 5.44 -15.51
CA ALA A 186 7.62 4.46 -16.19
C ALA A 186 6.29 4.26 -15.43
N ALA A 187 6.35 4.26 -14.10
CA ALA A 187 5.19 4.10 -13.25
C ALA A 187 4.25 5.32 -13.33
N THR A 188 4.77 6.53 -13.45
CA THR A 188 3.95 7.74 -13.63
C THR A 188 2.99 7.56 -14.80
N GLN A 189 3.51 7.15 -15.96
CA GLN A 189 2.69 6.87 -17.14
C GLN A 189 1.75 5.67 -16.93
N GLN A 190 2.27 4.55 -16.44
CA GLN A 190 1.48 3.33 -16.27
C GLN A 190 0.28 3.51 -15.35
N PHE A 191 0.45 4.18 -14.20
CA PHE A 191 -0.64 4.45 -13.25
C PHE A 191 -1.63 5.46 -13.84
N GLY A 192 -1.17 6.47 -14.58
CA GLY A 192 -2.03 7.44 -15.27
C GLY A 192 -2.96 6.76 -16.27
N ASP A 193 -2.40 5.88 -17.09
CA ASP A 193 -3.16 5.07 -18.05
C ASP A 193 -4.18 4.13 -17.38
N GLN A 194 -3.96 3.70 -16.13
CA GLN A 194 -4.96 2.93 -15.39
C GLN A 194 -6.07 3.81 -14.82
N LEU A 195 -5.71 4.97 -14.26
CA LEU A 195 -6.70 5.89 -13.68
C LEU A 195 -7.69 6.35 -14.74
N ILE A 196 -7.21 6.71 -15.93
CA ILE A 196 -8.08 7.10 -17.06
C ILE A 196 -9.09 6.00 -17.41
N ARG A 197 -8.71 4.72 -17.28
CA ARG A 197 -9.60 3.59 -17.56
C ARG A 197 -10.61 3.27 -16.46
N GLN A 198 -10.36 3.76 -15.25
CA GLN A 198 -11.15 3.47 -14.06
C GLN A 198 -11.96 4.69 -13.58
N ALA A 199 -11.69 5.87 -14.15
CA ALA A 199 -12.37 7.11 -13.87
C ALA A 199 -13.87 7.01 -14.20
N ASP A 200 -14.67 7.73 -13.42
CA ASP A 200 -16.13 7.77 -13.47
C ASP A 200 -16.70 8.26 -14.80
#